data_AF-A0A1F6D7A6-F1
#
_entry.id   AF-A0A1F6D7A6-F1
#
_cell.length_a   1.000
_cell.length_b   1.000
_cell.length_c   1.000
_cell.angle_alpha   90.00
_cell.angle_beta   90.00
_cell.angle_gamma   90.00
#
_symmetry.space_group_name_H-M   'P 1'
#
loop_
_entity.id
_entity.type
_entity.pdbx_description
1 polymer ?
#
loop_
_entity_poly.entity_id
_entity_poly.type
_entity_poly.pdbx_seq_one_letter_code
_entity_poly.pdbx_strand_id
1 'polypeptide(L)'
;MPIIRTTEKPLSAQNRPAWSRATSAGVFRVPAQGGRFDRHYHDCDEYWLIFRGKAKVFSEGQEYYVKPGDIVCTKAGDEHDVLEVYEDLEAFWFEDATPSGGRVGHLHCDPELRTGHAVLVRPIPSDFPG
;
A
#
# COMPACT_ATOMS: atom_id res chain seq x y z
N MET A 1 11.34 22.61 1.64
CA MET A 1 9.88 22.83 1.72
C MET A 1 9.29 21.71 2.58
N PRO A 2 8.51 22.00 3.64
CA PRO A 2 7.98 20.97 4.54
C PRO A 2 6.72 20.27 4.00
N ILE A 3 6.25 20.65 2.81
CA ILE A 3 5.04 20.11 2.18
C ILE A 3 5.45 19.28 0.97
N ILE A 4 4.97 18.04 0.89
CA ILE A 4 5.05 17.18 -0.29
C ILE A 4 3.63 16.98 -0.81
N ARG A 5 3.40 17.29 -2.09
CA ARG A 5 2.12 17.05 -2.75
C ARG A 5 2.13 15.67 -3.37
N THR A 6 1.74 14.66 -2.60
CA THR A 6 1.78 13.25 -3.01
C THR A 6 0.87 12.92 -4.19
N THR A 7 -0.12 13.78 -4.48
CA THR A 7 -0.95 13.74 -5.69
C THR A 7 -0.19 14.13 -6.97
N GLU A 8 0.94 14.83 -6.84
CA GLU A 8 1.81 15.20 -7.96
C GLU A 8 3.03 14.27 -8.04
N LYS A 9 3.68 14.03 -6.89
CA LYS A 9 4.85 13.15 -6.80
C LYS A 9 4.95 12.57 -5.38
N PRO A 10 5.26 11.26 -5.23
CA PRO A 10 5.48 10.68 -3.91
C PRO A 10 6.66 11.37 -3.18
N LEU A 11 6.63 11.31 -1.85
CA LEU A 11 7.79 11.58 -1.02
C LEU A 11 8.87 10.55 -1.37
N SER A 12 10.09 11.01 -1.54
CA SER A 12 11.25 10.18 -1.82
C SER A 12 12.52 10.83 -1.28
N ALA A 13 13.66 10.13 -1.39
CA ALA A 13 14.97 10.66 -1.01
C ALA A 13 15.32 12.01 -1.69
N GLN A 14 14.75 12.31 -2.86
CA GLN A 14 15.07 13.51 -3.63
C GLN A 14 14.29 14.75 -3.21
N ASN A 15 13.12 14.61 -2.57
CA ASN A 15 12.26 15.74 -2.22
C ASN A 15 11.91 15.83 -0.72
N ARG A 16 12.12 14.77 0.07
CA ARG A 16 11.79 14.77 1.49
C ARG A 16 12.64 15.78 2.26
N PRO A 17 12.10 16.41 3.33
CA PRO A 17 12.91 17.22 4.24
C PRO A 17 14.06 16.41 4.85
N ALA A 18 15.22 17.05 5.07
CA ALA A 18 16.43 16.38 5.57
C ALA A 18 16.26 15.72 6.95
N TRP A 19 15.31 16.19 7.76
CA TRP A 19 14.97 15.61 9.05
C TRP A 19 13.99 14.43 8.97
N SER A 20 13.31 14.24 7.83
CA SER A 20 12.35 13.17 7.66
C SER A 20 13.08 11.83 7.62
N ARG A 21 12.56 10.86 8.37
CA ARG A 21 13.09 9.49 8.39
C ARG A 21 12.38 8.55 7.43
N ALA A 22 11.14 8.85 7.04
CA ALA A 22 10.39 8.06 6.07
C ALA A 22 11.17 7.91 4.76
N THR A 23 11.27 6.69 4.26
CA THR A 23 11.95 6.41 2.99
C THR A 23 11.14 6.95 1.82
N SER A 24 9.84 6.69 1.86
CA SER A 24 8.91 6.99 0.77
C SER A 24 7.50 7.15 1.34
N ALA A 25 6.65 7.93 0.68
CA ALA A 25 5.25 8.05 1.06
C ALA A 25 4.40 8.57 -0.11
N GLY A 26 3.13 8.21 -0.14
CA GLY A 26 2.27 8.59 -1.26
C GLY A 26 0.80 8.33 -1.01
N VAL A 27 0.05 8.36 -2.11
CA VAL A 27 -1.32 7.88 -2.19
C VAL A 27 -1.36 6.82 -3.28
N PHE A 28 -2.01 5.70 -3.02
CA PHE A 28 -2.38 4.77 -4.08
C PHE A 28 -3.90 4.78 -4.26
N ARG A 29 -4.33 4.41 -5.47
CA ARG A 29 -5.75 4.23 -5.81
C ARG A 29 -5.93 2.92 -6.56
N VAL A 30 -6.90 2.13 -6.12
CA VAL A 30 -7.35 0.94 -6.84
C VAL A 30 -8.81 1.16 -7.25
N PRO A 31 -9.09 1.53 -8.52
CA PRO A 31 -10.45 1.74 -8.97
C PRO A 31 -11.22 0.41 -9.03
N ALA A 32 -12.53 0.44 -8.78
CA ALA A 32 -13.40 -0.72 -8.90
C ALA A 32 -13.42 -1.30 -10.32
N GLN A 33 -13.18 -0.47 -11.34
CA GLN A 33 -13.09 -0.90 -12.72
C GLN A 33 -11.65 -0.77 -13.22
N GLY A 34 -11.08 -1.88 -13.69
CA GLY A 34 -9.73 -1.90 -14.26
C GLY A 34 -8.60 -1.73 -13.24
N GLY A 35 -8.89 -1.89 -11.95
CA GLY A 35 -7.91 -1.83 -10.89
C GLY A 35 -6.80 -2.87 -11.07
N ARG A 36 -5.58 -2.48 -10.75
CA ARG A 36 -4.40 -3.34 -10.73
C ARG A 36 -3.56 -3.03 -9.51
N PHE A 37 -2.90 -4.05 -8.99
CA PHE A 37 -1.97 -3.94 -7.88
C PHE A 37 -0.90 -5.03 -8.01
N ASP A 38 0.33 -4.72 -7.62
CA ASP A 38 1.43 -5.66 -7.56
C ASP A 38 1.68 -6.09 -6.12
N ARG A 39 1.82 -7.40 -5.92
CA ARG A 39 2.24 -7.94 -4.63
C ARG A 39 3.72 -7.69 -4.46
N HIS A 40 4.06 -7.07 -3.34
CA HIS A 40 5.44 -6.72 -3.04
C HIS A 40 5.70 -6.68 -1.53
N TYR A 41 6.97 -6.54 -1.19
CA TYR A 41 7.46 -6.31 0.15
C TYR A 41 8.54 -5.23 0.13
N HIS A 42 8.93 -4.75 1.32
CA HIS A 42 10.04 -3.82 1.51
C HIS A 42 11.00 -4.32 2.58
N ASP A 43 12.24 -3.83 2.56
CA ASP A 43 13.21 -4.07 3.65
C ASP A 43 12.96 -3.14 4.86
N CYS A 44 11.80 -2.47 4.93
CA CYS A 44 11.29 -1.66 6.04
C CYS A 44 9.80 -1.90 6.26
N ASP A 45 9.28 -1.49 7.41
CA ASP A 45 7.84 -1.52 7.70
C ASP A 45 7.10 -0.51 6.80
N GLU A 46 5.87 -0.86 6.42
CA GLU A 46 4.97 0.03 5.67
C GLU A 46 3.59 0.11 6.33
N TYR A 47 2.99 1.30 6.25
CA TYR A 47 1.65 1.56 6.75
C TYR A 47 0.75 2.08 5.66
N TRP A 48 -0.45 1.51 5.51
CA TRP A 48 -1.52 2.05 4.67
C TRP A 48 -2.64 2.61 5.53
N LEU A 49 -2.90 3.91 5.42
CA LEU A 49 -3.97 4.61 6.10
C LEU A 49 -5.15 4.75 5.14
N ILE A 50 -6.14 3.88 5.30
CA ILE A 50 -7.30 3.80 4.42
C ILE A 50 -8.21 4.99 4.70
N PHE A 51 -8.44 5.85 3.70
CA PHE A 51 -9.31 7.02 3.86
C PHE A 51 -10.54 6.98 2.95
N ARG A 52 -10.58 6.06 1.98
CA ARG A 52 -11.74 5.83 1.14
C ARG A 52 -11.79 4.38 0.69
N GLY A 53 -13.00 3.85 0.62
CA GLY A 53 -13.26 2.59 -0.04
C GLY A 53 -13.27 1.40 0.92
N LYS A 54 -13.62 0.24 0.38
CA LYS A 54 -13.63 -1.04 1.07
C LYS A 54 -12.93 -2.06 0.20
N ALA A 55 -12.05 -2.84 0.81
CA ALA A 55 -11.28 -3.84 0.10
C ALA A 55 -10.98 -5.04 0.99
N LYS A 56 -10.53 -6.10 0.33
CA LYS A 56 -9.82 -7.20 0.97
C LYS A 56 -8.35 -7.09 0.59
N VAL A 57 -7.49 -6.99 1.60
CA VAL A 57 -6.04 -6.87 1.44
C VAL A 57 -5.35 -8.11 2.00
N PHE A 58 -4.11 -8.31 1.59
CA PHE A 58 -3.21 -9.33 2.14
C PHE A 58 -2.07 -8.63 2.86
N SER A 59 -1.68 -9.14 4.03
CA SER A 59 -0.45 -8.75 4.73
C SER A 59 -0.06 -9.85 5.71
N GLU A 60 1.24 -10.09 5.91
CA GLU A 60 1.77 -11.06 6.88
C GLU A 60 1.11 -12.45 6.79
N GLY A 61 0.91 -12.95 5.56
CA GLY A 61 0.34 -14.27 5.30
C GLY A 61 -1.18 -14.39 5.50
N GLN A 62 -1.88 -13.28 5.75
CA GLN A 62 -3.31 -13.26 6.13
C GLN A 62 -4.12 -12.28 5.28
N GLU A 63 -5.42 -12.55 5.17
CA GLU A 63 -6.39 -11.67 4.49
C GLU A 63 -7.13 -10.82 5.52
N TYR A 64 -7.35 -9.54 5.19
CA TYR A 64 -8.07 -8.60 6.04
C TYR A 64 -9.07 -7.79 5.23
N TYR A 65 -10.23 -7.53 5.81
CA TYR A 65 -11.14 -6.50 5.33
C TYR A 65 -10.71 -5.14 5.86
N VAL A 66 -10.69 -4.14 4.99
CA VAL A 66 -10.32 -2.76 5.35
C VAL A 66 -11.37 -1.76 4.86
N LYS A 67 -11.60 -0.71 5.65
CA LYS A 67 -12.51 0.40 5.37
C LYS A 67 -11.90 1.73 5.83
N PRO A 68 -12.55 2.89 5.58
CA PRO A 68 -12.01 4.18 5.99
C PRO A 68 -11.80 4.24 7.52
N GLY A 69 -10.62 4.70 7.92
CA GLY A 69 -10.18 4.76 9.32
C GLY A 69 -9.27 3.61 9.74
N ASP A 70 -9.17 2.54 8.96
CA ASP A 70 -8.26 1.43 9.24
C ASP A 70 -6.82 1.77 8.84
N ILE A 71 -5.87 1.17 9.56
CA ILE A 71 -4.45 1.21 9.23
C ILE A 71 -3.98 -0.23 9.01
N VAL A 72 -3.48 -0.52 7.81
CA VAL A 72 -2.75 -1.77 7.53
C VAL A 72 -1.30 -1.53 7.93
N CYS A 73 -0.80 -2.31 8.87
CA CYS A 73 0.61 -2.29 9.27
C CYS A 73 1.25 -3.55 8.69
N THR A 74 2.22 -3.40 7.80
CA THR A 74 2.96 -4.53 7.24
C THR A 74 4.40 -4.47 7.72
N LYS A 75 4.85 -5.56 8.33
CA LYS A 75 6.23 -5.71 8.78
C LYS A 75 7.21 -5.86 7.60
N ALA A 76 8.43 -5.37 7.81
CA ALA A 76 9.54 -5.54 6.87
C ALA A 76 9.74 -7.02 6.46
N GLY A 77 9.86 -7.24 5.16
CA GLY A 77 10.03 -8.57 4.55
C GLY A 77 8.72 -9.32 4.27
N ASP A 78 7.58 -8.87 4.81
CA ASP A 78 6.28 -9.49 4.54
C ASP A 78 5.62 -8.87 3.31
N GLU A 79 5.07 -9.74 2.46
CA GLU A 79 4.33 -9.31 1.27
C GLU A 79 2.98 -8.71 1.66
N HIS A 80 2.56 -7.69 0.91
CA HIS A 80 1.23 -7.11 1.01
C HIS A 80 0.63 -6.86 -0.37
N ASP A 81 -0.70 -6.80 -0.41
CA ASP A 81 -1.46 -6.79 -1.67
C ASP A 81 -2.89 -6.28 -1.50
N VAL A 82 -3.53 -5.90 -2.61
CA VAL A 82 -4.97 -5.65 -2.71
C VAL A 82 -5.60 -6.77 -3.53
N LEU A 83 -6.29 -7.69 -2.87
CA LEU A 83 -6.84 -8.89 -3.51
C LEU A 83 -8.15 -8.59 -4.26
N GLU A 84 -9.04 -7.84 -3.60
CA GLU A 84 -10.35 -7.49 -4.12
C GLU A 84 -10.75 -6.11 -3.63
N VAL A 85 -11.55 -5.40 -4.42
CA VAL A 85 -12.19 -4.15 -4.00
C VAL A 85 -13.71 -4.30 -4.03
N TYR A 86 -14.39 -3.57 -3.17
CA TYR A 86 -15.85 -3.52 -3.11
C TYR A 86 -16.40 -2.16 -3.57
N GLU A 87 -15.52 -1.16 -3.64
CA GLU A 87 -15.70 0.19 -4.16
C GLU A 87 -14.29 0.77 -4.46
N ASP A 88 -14.19 1.95 -5.07
CA ASP A 88 -12.90 2.61 -5.29
C ASP A 88 -12.12 2.75 -3.97
N LEU A 89 -10.94 2.14 -3.90
CA LEU A 89 -10.05 2.18 -2.75
C LEU A 89 -9.03 3.30 -2.91
N GLU A 90 -8.86 4.12 -1.87
CA GLU A 90 -7.79 5.11 -1.78
C GLU A 90 -7.17 5.10 -0.37
N ALA A 91 -5.85 5.13 -0.31
CA ALA A 91 -5.10 5.12 0.93
C ALA A 91 -3.83 5.96 0.84
N PHE A 92 -3.46 6.59 1.95
CA PHE A 92 -2.09 7.08 2.12
C PHE A 92 -1.22 5.90 2.49
N TRP A 93 0.00 5.88 1.97
CA TRP A 93 1.00 4.92 2.40
C TRP A 93 2.27 5.64 2.81
N PHE A 94 3.02 5.06 3.74
CA PHE A 94 4.40 5.46 3.97
C PHE A 94 5.26 4.28 4.40
N GLU A 95 6.47 4.26 3.86
CA GLU A 95 7.55 3.36 4.23
C GLU A 95 8.35 4.01 5.36
N ASP A 96 8.59 3.29 6.45
CA ASP A 96 9.47 3.75 7.52
C ASP A 96 10.93 3.83 7.02
N ALA A 97 11.86 4.24 7.89
CA ALA A 97 13.27 4.34 7.58
C ALA A 97 13.84 2.98 7.16
N THR A 98 14.23 2.86 5.89
CA THR A 98 14.96 1.70 5.39
C THR A 98 16.29 1.57 6.13
N PRO A 99 16.61 0.39 6.70
CA PRO A 99 17.85 0.17 7.42
C PRO A 99 19.06 0.34 6.50
N SER A 100 20.23 0.62 7.09
CA SER A 100 21.47 0.70 6.32
C SER A 100 21.74 -0.60 5.58
N GLY A 101 21.95 -0.52 4.25
CA GLY A 101 22.11 -1.69 3.38
C GLY A 101 20.80 -2.32 2.88
N GLY A 102 19.64 -1.85 3.35
CA GLY A 102 18.34 -2.27 2.83
C GLY A 102 18.06 -1.70 1.44
N ARG A 103 17.20 -2.39 0.69
CA ARG A 103 16.74 -2.01 -0.65
C ARG A 103 15.49 -1.16 -0.53
N VAL A 104 15.33 -0.22 -1.47
CA VAL A 104 14.20 0.72 -1.56
C VAL A 104 13.37 0.41 -2.79
N GLY A 105 12.05 0.61 -2.67
CA GLY A 105 11.07 0.34 -3.72
C GLY A 105 10.54 -1.09 -3.64
N HIS A 106 9.60 -1.41 -4.52
CA HIS A 106 8.88 -2.68 -4.48
C HIS A 106 9.83 -3.86 -4.77
N LEU A 107 9.88 -4.80 -3.83
CA LEU A 107 10.58 -6.07 -3.97
C LEU A 107 9.56 -7.19 -4.14
N HIS A 108 9.89 -8.23 -4.89
CA HIS A 108 8.93 -9.29 -5.22
C HIS A 108 9.53 -10.66 -4.91
N CYS A 109 8.77 -11.50 -4.20
CA CYS A 109 9.14 -12.91 -4.04
C CYS A 109 8.91 -13.66 -5.36
N ASP A 110 7.79 -13.37 -6.04
CA ASP A 110 7.47 -13.90 -7.36
C ASP A 110 7.64 -12.82 -8.45
N PRO A 111 8.55 -13.00 -9.42
CA PRO A 111 8.73 -12.08 -10.53
C PRO A 111 7.48 -11.85 -11.39
N GLU A 112 6.53 -12.80 -11.43
CA GLU A 112 5.29 -12.65 -12.19
C GLU A 112 4.37 -11.58 -11.58
N LEU A 113 4.38 -11.47 -10.25
CA LEU A 113 3.54 -10.51 -9.51
C LEU A 113 4.02 -9.07 -9.62
N ARG A 114 5.27 -8.83 -10.05
CA ARG A 114 5.83 -7.49 -10.30
C ARG A 114 5.04 -6.67 -11.31
N THR A 115 4.42 -7.31 -12.30
CA THR A 115 3.65 -6.60 -13.34
C THR A 115 2.24 -6.19 -12.87
N GLY A 116 1.92 -6.54 -11.62
CA GLY A 116 0.60 -6.43 -11.06
C GLY A 116 -0.37 -7.47 -11.59
N HIS A 117 -1.39 -7.78 -10.81
CA HIS A 117 -2.55 -8.54 -11.26
C HIS A 117 -3.77 -7.62 -11.37
N ALA A 118 -4.83 -8.11 -12.00
CA ALA A 118 -6.12 -7.43 -11.97
C ALA A 118 -6.72 -7.57 -10.57
N VAL A 119 -7.22 -6.46 -10.03
CA VAL A 119 -8.00 -6.44 -8.78
C VAL A 119 -9.46 -6.36 -9.17
N LEU A 120 -10.23 -7.39 -8.81
CA LEU A 120 -11.62 -7.50 -9.22
C LEU A 120 -12.54 -6.75 -8.26
N VAL A 121 -13.54 -6.05 -8.81
CA VAL A 121 -14.67 -5.57 -8.01
C VAL A 121 -15.62 -6.73 -7.68
N ARG A 122 -16.02 -6.80 -6.42
CA ARG A 122 -16.97 -7.78 -5.90
C ARG A 122 -18.09 -7.07 -5.14
N PRO A 123 -19.26 -7.70 -4.95
CA PRO A 123 -20.22 -7.26 -3.94
C PRO A 123 -19.60 -7.33 -2.54
N ILE A 124 -20.01 -6.43 -1.63
CA ILE A 124 -19.59 -6.46 -0.23
C ILE A 124 -20.04 -7.81 0.40
N PRO A 125 -19.11 -8.60 0.97
CA PRO A 125 -19.44 -9.85 1.66
C PRO A 125 -20.32 -9.64 2.89
N SER A 126 -21.15 -10.63 3.24
CA SER A 126 -22.05 -10.54 4.40
C SER A 126 -21.31 -10.47 5.75
N ASP A 127 -20.06 -10.94 5.79
CA ASP A 127 -19.17 -10.95 6.95
C ASP A 127 -18.22 -9.74 6.98
N PHE A 128 -18.38 -8.78 6.08
CA PHE A 128 -17.59 -7.55 6.10
C PHE A 128 -17.88 -6.76 7.40
N PRO A 129 -16.84 -6.35 8.15
CA PRO A 129 -17.02 -5.68 9.45
C PRO A 129 -17.72 -4.31 9.28
N GLY A 130 -18.83 -4.13 10.01
CA GLY A 130 -19.67 -2.93 9.99
C GLY A 130 -18.93 -1.65 10.32
#